data_AF-A0A158KLG6-F1
#
_entry.id   AF-A0A158KLG6-F1
#
_cell.length_a   1.000
_cell.length_b   1.000
_cell.length_c   1.000
_cell.angle_alpha   90.00
_cell.angle_beta   90.00
_cell.angle_gamma   90.00
#
_symmetry.space_group_name_H-M   'P 1'
#
loop_
_entity.id
_entity.type
_entity.pdbx_description
1 polymer ?
#
loop_
_entity_poly.entity_id
_entity_poly.type
_entity_poly.pdbx_seq_one_letter_code
_entity_poly.pdbx_strand_id
1 'polypeptide(L)'
;MVNNRVTKNGASVATGSPKPLTLILWYGGAIYAQNSAGTWYRNGSPWTAIGTRDPRTNTAYGVLLDTSFGVKGDGKTNDRAALQAAIDGSVGQILMITGQSRIDMKGLDLRGKSHIRFAPGASIKLLPYNAEAYQMIRVWDVDGVIIENAYLDGSKELNASNTGEWGMAISINGATNLTIESPTTINCWGDGIYLDNSCSGSNAYSKNITINNHHAIGCRRQGMSIGSVSGLVLNSPIWENIGGTAPGAGLDIEPDNSATVLENIKIVNPTSKNCSGPGIQIWLSAFAGPTKKNVNISITGHTDVSSKVCAYSVQALRLNGYVVTGSITSASPVWNRPLNQAYLYADWDQAGPTVSVTNPKIVN
;
A
#
# COMPACT_ATOMS: atom_id res chain seq x y z
N MET A 1 -2.55 10.66 -39.44
CA MET A 1 -2.53 9.38 -40.17
C MET A 1 -2.97 9.66 -41.59
N VAL A 2 -2.16 9.35 -42.59
CA VAL A 2 -2.55 9.50 -44.00
C VAL A 2 -2.50 8.09 -44.60
N ASN A 3 -3.65 7.57 -45.02
CA ASN A 3 -3.80 6.22 -45.57
C ASN A 3 -3.34 5.11 -44.60
N ASN A 4 -2.71 4.04 -45.11
CA ASN A 4 -2.26 2.86 -44.38
C ASN A 4 -0.83 2.99 -43.82
N ARG A 5 -0.41 4.21 -43.47
CA ARG A 5 0.96 4.50 -43.01
C ARG A 5 0.98 5.23 -41.68
N VAL A 6 2.01 4.94 -40.88
CA VAL A 6 2.34 5.65 -39.64
C VAL A 6 3.63 6.42 -39.85
N THR A 7 3.67 7.69 -39.44
CA THR A 7 4.86 8.56 -39.58
C THR A 7 5.42 8.88 -38.20
N LYS A 8 6.73 8.65 -38.01
CA LYS A 8 7.48 9.03 -36.80
C LYS A 8 8.73 9.80 -37.22
N ASN A 9 8.93 10.99 -36.66
CA ASN A 9 10.09 11.86 -36.96
C ASN A 9 10.33 12.06 -38.47
N GLY A 10 9.26 12.27 -39.24
CA GLY A 10 9.33 12.46 -40.70
C GLY A 10 9.46 11.17 -41.53
N ALA A 11 9.83 10.04 -40.92
CA ALA A 11 9.89 8.75 -41.60
C ALA A 11 8.51 8.06 -41.59
N SER A 12 8.00 7.71 -42.77
CA SER A 12 6.69 7.05 -42.95
C SER A 12 6.85 5.56 -43.23
N VAL A 13 6.21 4.70 -42.44
CA VAL A 13 6.25 3.24 -42.57
C VAL A 13 4.85 2.70 -42.87
N ALA A 14 4.76 1.75 -43.80
CA ALA A 14 3.50 1.08 -44.13
C ALA A 14 3.12 0.08 -43.03
N THR A 15 1.84 0.09 -42.61
CA THR A 15 1.32 -0.90 -41.63
C THR A 15 0.81 -2.17 -42.29
N GLY A 16 0.74 -2.20 -43.62
CA GLY A 16 0.09 -3.28 -44.37
C GLY A 16 -1.44 -3.24 -44.32
N SER A 17 -2.04 -2.21 -43.72
CA SER A 17 -3.50 -2.12 -43.64
C SER A 17 -4.14 -1.89 -45.02
N PRO A 18 -5.26 -2.56 -45.35
CA PRO A 18 -6.02 -2.31 -46.58
C PRO A 18 -6.98 -1.11 -46.45
N LYS A 19 -7.04 -0.47 -45.28
CA LYS A 19 -7.95 0.66 -44.97
C LYS A 19 -7.19 1.79 -44.26
N PRO A 20 -7.68 3.04 -44.31
CA PRO A 20 -7.07 4.16 -43.59
C PRO A 20 -7.00 3.91 -42.08
N LEU A 21 -5.91 4.36 -41.45
CA LEU A 21 -5.75 4.31 -39.99
C LEU A 21 -6.52 5.44 -39.32
N THR A 22 -7.30 5.10 -38.30
CA THR A 22 -8.17 6.02 -37.54
C THR A 22 -7.67 6.26 -36.12
N LEU A 23 -6.83 5.38 -35.57
CA LEU A 23 -6.26 5.52 -34.23
C LEU A 23 -4.80 5.05 -34.20
N ILE A 24 -3.95 5.75 -33.45
CA ILE A 24 -2.61 5.30 -33.03
C ILE A 24 -2.56 5.32 -31.51
N LEU A 25 -1.94 4.29 -30.94
CA LEU A 25 -1.81 4.08 -29.50
C LEU A 25 -0.38 3.63 -29.18
N TRP A 26 0.20 4.12 -28.09
CA TRP A 26 1.37 3.50 -27.47
C TRP A 26 0.95 2.83 -26.15
N TYR A 27 1.19 1.52 -26.03
CA TYR A 27 0.77 0.72 -24.89
C TYR A 27 1.69 -0.50 -24.73
N GLY A 28 2.04 -0.89 -23.49
CA GLY A 28 2.84 -2.09 -23.22
C GLY A 28 4.18 -2.14 -23.97
N GLY A 29 4.85 -0.99 -24.17
CA GLY A 29 6.13 -0.89 -24.89
C GLY A 29 6.05 -1.01 -26.42
N ALA A 30 4.85 -1.07 -27.00
CA ALA A 30 4.62 -1.18 -28.44
C ALA A 30 3.70 -0.05 -28.95
N ILE A 31 3.79 0.22 -30.26
CA ILE A 31 2.87 1.11 -30.97
C ILE A 31 1.84 0.25 -31.68
N TYR A 32 0.57 0.60 -31.53
CA TYR A 32 -0.55 0.00 -32.22
C TYR A 32 -1.24 1.04 -33.11
N ALA A 33 -1.85 0.57 -34.20
CA ALA A 33 -2.71 1.38 -35.03
C ALA A 33 -4.00 0.63 -35.37
N GLN A 34 -5.15 1.30 -35.29
CA GLN A 34 -6.44 0.74 -35.72
C GLN A 34 -6.82 1.35 -37.07
N ASN A 35 -7.37 0.53 -37.96
CA ASN A 35 -7.95 1.00 -39.20
C ASN A 35 -9.44 1.34 -39.08
N SER A 36 -10.00 1.99 -40.10
CA SER A 36 -11.41 2.38 -40.14
C SER A 36 -12.41 1.21 -40.13
N ALA A 37 -11.94 -0.03 -40.29
CA ALA A 37 -12.73 -1.25 -40.15
C ALA A 37 -12.56 -1.91 -38.76
N GLY A 38 -11.89 -1.24 -37.82
CA GLY A 38 -11.70 -1.71 -36.46
C GLY A 38 -10.55 -2.72 -36.25
N THR A 39 -9.80 -3.08 -37.31
CA THR A 39 -8.67 -4.01 -37.21
C THR A 39 -7.42 -3.30 -36.69
N TRP A 40 -6.77 -3.90 -35.70
CA TRP A 40 -5.55 -3.43 -35.06
C TRP A 40 -4.29 -4.03 -35.69
N TYR A 41 -3.21 -3.23 -35.68
CA TYR A 41 -1.88 -3.58 -36.18
C TYR A 41 -0.85 -3.21 -35.12
N ARG A 42 0.10 -4.09 -34.83
CA ARG A 42 1.23 -3.86 -33.91
C ARG A 42 2.50 -3.53 -34.68
N ASN A 43 3.30 -2.60 -34.16
CA ASN A 43 4.57 -2.20 -34.77
C ASN A 43 5.60 -3.33 -34.78
N GLY A 44 6.31 -3.45 -35.91
CA GLY A 44 7.31 -4.48 -36.21
C GLY A 44 7.85 -4.28 -37.62
N SER A 45 8.77 -5.15 -38.07
CA SER A 45 9.29 -5.15 -39.44
C SER A 45 9.08 -6.54 -40.06
N PRO A 46 7.90 -6.83 -40.68
CA PRO A 46 6.78 -5.91 -40.96
C PRO A 46 5.81 -5.72 -39.77
N TRP A 47 4.91 -4.74 -39.88
CA TRP A 47 3.78 -4.61 -38.96
C TRP A 47 2.86 -5.84 -39.08
N THR A 48 2.24 -6.24 -37.96
CA THR A 48 1.41 -7.45 -37.91
C THR A 48 -0.03 -7.09 -37.55
N ALA A 49 -1.00 -7.60 -38.30
CA ALA A 49 -2.43 -7.48 -37.94
C ALA A 49 -2.75 -8.38 -36.74
N ILE A 50 -3.45 -7.85 -35.73
CA ILE A 50 -3.74 -8.54 -34.47
C ILE A 50 -5.26 -8.69 -34.21
N GLY A 51 -6.08 -8.51 -35.23
CA GLY A 51 -7.54 -8.67 -35.16
C GLY A 51 -8.27 -7.41 -34.69
N THR A 52 -9.54 -7.54 -34.28
CA THR A 52 -10.42 -6.41 -33.95
C THR A 52 -10.46 -6.07 -32.46
N ARG A 53 -9.82 -6.88 -31.61
CA ARG A 53 -9.76 -6.62 -30.16
C ARG A 53 -8.76 -5.52 -29.86
N ASP A 54 -9.16 -4.60 -28.98
CA ASP A 54 -8.29 -3.51 -28.53
C ASP A 54 -7.04 -4.07 -27.82
N PRO A 55 -5.83 -3.70 -28.23
CA PRO A 55 -4.60 -4.21 -27.61
C PRO A 55 -4.46 -3.81 -26.13
N ARG A 56 -5.21 -2.82 -25.64
CA ARG A 56 -5.31 -2.47 -24.21
C ARG A 56 -6.11 -3.48 -23.40
N THR A 57 -7.00 -4.22 -24.05
CA THR A 57 -7.76 -5.31 -23.42
C THR A 57 -7.06 -6.66 -23.57
N ASN A 58 -5.89 -6.67 -24.22
CA ASN A 58 -5.04 -7.84 -24.41
C ASN A 58 -3.86 -7.80 -23.41
N THR A 59 -4.18 -7.84 -22.11
CA THR A 59 -3.22 -8.27 -21.10
C THR A 59 -3.12 -9.79 -21.17
N ALA A 60 -1.90 -10.35 -21.09
CA ALA A 60 -1.65 -11.79 -21.10
C ALA A 60 -2.31 -12.57 -19.92
N TYR A 61 -3.06 -11.87 -19.08
CA TYR A 61 -3.93 -12.36 -18.03
C TYR A 61 -5.27 -11.65 -18.20
N GLY A 62 -6.35 -12.39 -18.46
CA GLY A 62 -7.67 -11.80 -18.74
C GLY A 62 -8.20 -11.00 -17.55
N VAL A 63 -8.93 -9.91 -17.79
CA VAL A 63 -9.62 -9.16 -16.72
C VAL A 63 -10.96 -9.87 -16.43
N LEU A 64 -11.21 -10.20 -15.17
CA LEU A 64 -12.50 -10.69 -14.69
C LEU A 64 -13.19 -9.59 -13.89
N LEU A 65 -14.48 -9.39 -14.14
CA LEU A 65 -15.29 -8.46 -13.37
C LEU A 65 -15.82 -9.15 -12.12
N ASP A 66 -15.76 -8.48 -10.99
CA ASP A 66 -16.39 -8.89 -9.73
C ASP A 66 -17.87 -9.30 -9.91
N THR A 67 -18.63 -8.57 -10.73
CA THR A 67 -20.03 -8.85 -11.05
C THR A 67 -20.28 -10.22 -11.69
N SER A 68 -19.28 -10.80 -12.37
CA SER A 68 -19.39 -12.15 -12.93
C SER A 68 -19.46 -13.25 -11.85
N PHE A 69 -19.09 -12.91 -10.61
CA PHE A 69 -19.19 -13.76 -9.42
C PHE A 69 -20.39 -13.38 -8.52
N GLY A 70 -21.29 -12.51 -9.01
CA GLY A 70 -22.51 -12.14 -8.32
C GLY A 70 -22.38 -10.94 -7.36
N VAL A 71 -21.23 -10.25 -7.34
CA VAL A 71 -21.06 -8.99 -6.59
C VAL A 71 -22.07 -7.96 -7.07
N LYS A 72 -22.77 -7.31 -6.13
CA LYS A 72 -23.78 -6.30 -6.45
C LYS A 72 -23.19 -4.90 -6.53
N GLY A 73 -22.30 -4.54 -5.60
CA GLY A 73 -21.63 -3.24 -5.60
C GLY A 73 -22.60 -2.06 -5.47
N ASP A 74 -23.72 -2.24 -4.78
CA ASP A 74 -24.86 -1.29 -4.69
C ASP A 74 -24.84 -0.40 -3.44
N GLY A 75 -23.76 -0.46 -2.65
CA GLY A 75 -23.57 0.27 -1.40
C GLY A 75 -24.34 -0.29 -0.21
N LYS A 76 -25.08 -1.41 -0.38
CA LYS A 76 -26.00 -1.96 0.62
C LYS A 76 -25.81 -3.46 0.87
N THR A 77 -25.73 -4.24 -0.20
CA THR A 77 -25.65 -5.70 -0.15
C THR A 77 -24.32 -6.13 0.45
N ASN A 78 -24.36 -7.13 1.34
CA ASN A 78 -23.15 -7.79 1.83
C ASN A 78 -22.53 -8.64 0.72
N ASP A 79 -21.60 -8.06 -0.02
CA ASP A 79 -20.90 -8.67 -1.15
C ASP A 79 -19.75 -9.59 -0.72
N ARG A 80 -19.46 -9.72 0.58
CA ARG A 80 -18.24 -10.39 1.08
C ARG A 80 -18.03 -11.78 0.49
N ALA A 81 -19.06 -12.61 0.44
CA ALA A 81 -18.95 -13.97 -0.10
C ALA A 81 -18.69 -13.98 -1.62
N ALA A 82 -19.37 -13.11 -2.37
CA ALA A 82 -19.20 -13.00 -3.81
C ALA A 82 -17.83 -12.41 -4.18
N LEU A 83 -17.34 -11.42 -3.42
CA LEU A 83 -15.99 -10.88 -3.56
C LEU A 83 -14.93 -11.93 -3.26
N GLN A 84 -15.10 -12.74 -2.20
CA GLN A 84 -14.16 -13.83 -1.94
C GLN A 84 -14.14 -14.84 -3.09
N ALA A 85 -15.31 -15.22 -3.61
CA ALA A 85 -15.39 -16.11 -4.77
C ALA A 85 -14.71 -15.50 -6.01
N ALA A 86 -14.84 -14.19 -6.21
CA ALA A 86 -14.17 -13.47 -7.29
C ALA A 86 -12.64 -13.47 -7.13
N ILE A 87 -12.13 -13.26 -5.92
CA ILE A 87 -10.70 -13.33 -5.60
C ILE A 87 -10.17 -14.74 -5.87
N ASP A 88 -10.88 -15.76 -5.41
CA ASP A 88 -10.49 -17.16 -5.58
C ASP A 88 -10.50 -17.58 -7.06
N GLY A 89 -11.50 -17.13 -7.83
CA GLY A 89 -11.67 -17.46 -9.24
C GLY A 89 -10.82 -16.63 -10.21
N SER A 90 -10.10 -15.61 -9.73
CA SER A 90 -9.31 -14.68 -10.55
C SER A 90 -7.79 -14.81 -10.32
N VAL A 91 -7.32 -15.84 -9.63
CA VAL A 91 -5.88 -16.04 -9.41
C VAL A 91 -5.13 -16.13 -10.75
N GLY A 92 -4.06 -15.35 -10.87
CA GLY A 92 -3.32 -15.22 -12.14
C GLY A 92 -4.04 -14.39 -13.20
N GLN A 93 -5.13 -13.72 -12.85
CA GLN A 93 -5.91 -12.79 -13.65
C GLN A 93 -6.08 -11.47 -12.91
N ILE A 94 -6.51 -10.42 -13.62
CA ILE A 94 -6.86 -9.16 -12.96
C ILE A 94 -8.33 -9.26 -12.54
N LEU A 95 -8.60 -9.20 -11.24
CA LEU A 95 -9.94 -8.95 -10.72
C LEU A 95 -10.21 -7.45 -10.72
N MET A 96 -11.21 -7.04 -11.50
CA MET A 96 -11.70 -5.67 -11.51
C MET A 96 -12.90 -5.55 -10.56
N ILE A 97 -12.73 -4.79 -9.48
CA ILE A 97 -13.82 -4.40 -8.57
C ILE A 97 -14.46 -3.13 -9.14
N THR A 98 -15.76 -3.17 -9.40
CA THR A 98 -16.43 -2.16 -10.24
C THR A 98 -17.43 -1.28 -9.50
N GLY A 99 -17.97 -1.76 -8.38
CA GLY A 99 -19.02 -1.07 -7.64
C GLY A 99 -18.63 -0.66 -6.22
N GLN A 100 -19.63 -0.19 -5.47
CA GLN A 100 -19.50 0.18 -4.07
C GLN A 100 -19.93 -1.00 -3.21
N SER A 101 -19.02 -1.91 -2.91
CA SER A 101 -19.35 -3.11 -2.15
C SER A 101 -19.41 -2.85 -0.65
N ARG A 102 -20.28 -3.60 0.04
CA ARG A 102 -20.25 -3.71 1.50
C ARG A 102 -19.78 -5.10 1.90
N ILE A 103 -19.00 -5.19 2.97
CA ILE A 103 -18.57 -6.47 3.54
C ILE A 103 -18.81 -6.52 5.05
N ASP A 104 -18.99 -7.72 5.58
CA ASP A 104 -18.92 -7.97 7.01
C ASP A 104 -17.46 -8.11 7.50
N MET A 105 -17.29 -8.17 8.82
CA MET A 105 -16.00 -8.23 9.52
C MET A 105 -15.21 -9.51 9.26
N LYS A 106 -15.82 -10.50 8.59
CA LYS A 106 -15.09 -11.68 8.16
C LYS A 106 -13.98 -11.30 7.18
N GLY A 107 -14.10 -10.18 6.46
CA GLY A 107 -13.07 -9.68 5.56
C GLY A 107 -12.85 -10.57 4.33
N LEU A 108 -11.78 -10.29 3.61
CA LEU A 108 -11.38 -10.95 2.38
C LEU A 108 -9.94 -11.46 2.49
N ASP A 109 -9.72 -12.68 2.03
CA ASP A 109 -8.41 -13.34 1.98
C ASP A 109 -7.86 -13.29 0.56
N LEU A 110 -6.71 -12.63 0.37
CA LEU A 110 -6.00 -12.68 -0.89
C LEU A 110 -5.26 -14.00 -1.04
N ARG A 111 -5.03 -14.40 -2.29
CA ARG A 111 -4.30 -15.61 -2.65
C ARG A 111 -2.95 -15.24 -3.26
N GLY A 112 -2.02 -16.19 -3.30
CA GLY A 112 -0.80 -16.01 -4.08
C GLY A 112 -1.14 -15.66 -5.53
N LYS A 113 -0.45 -14.67 -6.11
CA LYS A 113 -0.69 -14.16 -7.46
C LYS A 113 -2.07 -13.51 -7.68
N SER A 114 -2.76 -13.10 -6.60
CA SER A 114 -3.92 -12.22 -6.74
C SER A 114 -3.50 -10.88 -7.33
N HIS A 115 -4.23 -10.40 -8.33
CA HIS A 115 -4.11 -9.04 -8.86
C HIS A 115 -5.49 -8.38 -8.82
N ILE A 116 -5.67 -7.44 -7.90
CA ILE A 116 -6.94 -6.73 -7.70
C ILE A 116 -6.80 -5.28 -8.12
N ARG A 117 -7.76 -4.79 -8.90
CA ARG A 117 -7.85 -3.40 -9.34
C ARG A 117 -9.24 -2.84 -9.08
N PHE A 118 -9.31 -1.66 -8.50
CA PHE A 118 -10.56 -0.93 -8.32
C PHE A 118 -10.82 0.00 -9.51
N ALA A 119 -12.06 0.00 -10.00
CA ALA A 119 -12.52 1.00 -10.96
C ALA A 119 -12.61 2.38 -10.30
N PRO A 120 -12.53 3.48 -11.07
CA PRO A 120 -12.85 4.80 -10.56
C PRO A 120 -14.23 4.80 -9.87
N GLY A 121 -14.28 5.20 -8.60
CA GLY A 121 -15.51 5.23 -7.79
C GLY A 121 -15.90 3.91 -7.13
N ALA A 122 -15.21 2.80 -7.43
CA ALA A 122 -15.39 1.55 -6.72
C ALA A 122 -14.82 1.64 -5.30
N SER A 123 -15.43 0.92 -4.36
CA SER A 123 -15.00 0.92 -2.96
C SER A 123 -15.45 -0.33 -2.22
N ILE A 124 -14.82 -0.60 -1.08
CA ILE A 124 -15.30 -1.57 -0.10
C ILE A 124 -15.48 -0.85 1.23
N LYS A 125 -16.68 -0.96 1.82
CA LYS A 125 -17.00 -0.35 3.12
C LYS A 125 -17.59 -1.38 4.09
N LEU A 126 -17.12 -1.40 5.34
CA LEU A 126 -17.63 -2.31 6.37
C LEU A 126 -19.10 -2.03 6.71
N LEU A 127 -19.94 -3.08 6.80
CA LEU A 127 -21.27 -3.03 7.42
C LEU A 127 -21.15 -2.76 8.93
N PRO A 128 -22.20 -2.24 9.62
CA PRO A 128 -22.15 -2.07 11.08
C PRO A 128 -21.68 -3.31 11.84
N TYR A 129 -20.89 -3.10 12.89
CA TYR A 129 -20.20 -4.19 13.60
C TYR A 129 -20.03 -3.91 15.09
N ASN A 130 -19.67 -4.95 15.85
CA ASN A 130 -19.28 -4.87 17.25
C ASN A 130 -18.05 -5.77 17.46
N ALA A 131 -16.84 -5.23 17.30
CA ALA A 131 -15.62 -6.01 17.47
C ALA A 131 -14.43 -5.17 17.90
N GLU A 132 -13.50 -5.84 18.59
CA GLU A 132 -12.20 -5.31 18.99
C GLU A 132 -11.15 -5.43 17.87
N ALA A 133 -11.38 -6.33 16.92
CA ALA A 133 -10.45 -6.62 15.83
C ALA A 133 -11.13 -6.98 14.50
N TYR A 134 -10.51 -6.62 13.38
CA TYR A 134 -10.81 -7.08 12.02
C TYR A 134 -9.69 -6.80 11.05
N GLN A 135 -9.76 -7.45 9.89
CA GLN A 135 -8.96 -7.12 8.71
C GLN A 135 -9.88 -7.15 7.50
N MET A 136 -10.04 -6.01 6.80
CA MET A 136 -10.89 -5.97 5.59
C MET A 136 -10.26 -6.79 4.47
N ILE A 137 -8.96 -6.62 4.24
CA ILE A 137 -8.16 -7.39 3.29
C ILE A 137 -6.96 -8.00 4.01
N ARG A 138 -6.82 -9.33 3.92
CA ARG A 138 -5.71 -10.10 4.45
C ARG A 138 -4.79 -10.53 3.30
N VAL A 139 -3.53 -10.11 3.38
CA VAL A 139 -2.44 -10.51 2.50
C VAL A 139 -1.47 -11.34 3.34
N TRP A 140 -1.92 -12.54 3.72
CA TRP A 140 -1.26 -13.37 4.72
C TRP A 140 -0.57 -14.56 4.09
N ASP A 141 0.75 -14.68 4.27
CA ASP A 141 1.58 -15.81 3.81
C ASP A 141 1.42 -16.13 2.31
N VAL A 142 1.23 -15.09 1.50
CA VAL A 142 1.07 -15.17 0.05
C VAL A 142 2.20 -14.48 -0.71
N ASP A 143 2.45 -14.95 -1.92
CA ASP A 143 3.49 -14.46 -2.81
C ASP A 143 2.91 -13.81 -4.07
N GLY A 144 3.50 -12.71 -4.54
CA GLY A 144 3.25 -12.14 -5.86
C GLY A 144 1.92 -11.40 -5.99
N VAL A 145 1.48 -10.72 -4.94
CA VAL A 145 0.20 -9.99 -4.93
C VAL A 145 0.35 -8.57 -5.46
N ILE A 146 -0.66 -8.11 -6.21
CA ILE A 146 -0.78 -6.73 -6.70
C ILE A 146 -2.15 -6.17 -6.31
N ILE A 147 -2.18 -5.00 -5.69
CA ILE A 147 -3.42 -4.27 -5.36
C ILE A 147 -3.32 -2.86 -5.95
N GLU A 148 -4.30 -2.45 -6.76
CA GLU A 148 -4.32 -1.15 -7.43
C GLU A 148 -5.59 -0.36 -7.08
N ASN A 149 -5.40 0.89 -6.67
CA ASN A 149 -6.43 1.90 -6.44
C ASN A 149 -7.50 1.51 -5.40
N ALA A 150 -7.17 0.61 -4.48
CA ALA A 150 -8.11 0.16 -3.45
C ALA A 150 -8.65 1.34 -2.64
N TYR A 151 -9.97 1.44 -2.51
CA TYR A 151 -10.62 2.42 -1.65
C TYR A 151 -11.40 1.69 -0.55
N LEU A 152 -10.89 1.74 0.67
CA LEU A 152 -11.35 0.93 1.79
C LEU A 152 -11.81 1.83 2.94
N ASP A 153 -13.07 1.67 3.35
CA ASP A 153 -13.66 2.40 4.48
C ASP A 153 -13.97 1.44 5.64
N GLY A 154 -13.18 1.55 6.70
CA GLY A 154 -13.31 0.75 7.91
C GLY A 154 -14.52 1.08 8.76
N SER A 155 -15.27 2.15 8.44
CA SER A 155 -16.51 2.54 9.11
C SER A 155 -16.43 2.54 10.63
N LYS A 156 -15.35 3.08 11.21
CA LYS A 156 -15.13 3.13 12.68
C LYS A 156 -16.31 3.72 13.43
N GLU A 157 -17.06 4.63 12.80
CA GLU A 157 -18.28 5.24 13.34
C GLU A 157 -19.44 4.25 13.55
N LEU A 158 -19.37 3.08 12.90
CA LEU A 158 -20.36 2.02 12.99
C LEU A 158 -19.92 0.87 13.90
N ASN A 159 -18.79 0.99 14.60
CA ASN A 159 -18.37 0.01 15.60
C ASN A 159 -19.09 0.28 16.93
N ALA A 160 -19.83 -0.70 17.44
CA ALA A 160 -20.46 -0.63 18.75
C ALA A 160 -19.52 -1.02 19.91
N SER A 161 -18.33 -1.55 19.61
CA SER A 161 -17.30 -1.82 20.63
C SER A 161 -16.66 -0.53 21.12
N ASN A 162 -16.35 -0.46 22.42
CA ASN A 162 -15.57 0.62 23.03
C ASN A 162 -14.12 0.20 23.37
N THR A 163 -13.75 -1.03 23.03
CA THR A 163 -12.47 -1.65 23.36
C THR A 163 -11.78 -2.20 22.10
N GLY A 164 -10.52 -2.64 22.27
CA GLY A 164 -9.69 -3.15 21.19
C GLY A 164 -9.05 -2.06 20.34
N GLU A 165 -8.00 -2.43 19.62
CA GLU A 165 -7.23 -1.52 18.77
C GLU A 165 -6.90 -2.08 17.39
N TRP A 166 -7.38 -3.29 17.06
CA TRP A 166 -6.88 -4.08 15.92
C TRP A 166 -7.85 -4.16 14.74
N GLY A 167 -8.33 -3.03 14.22
CA GLY A 167 -9.20 -2.99 13.03
C GLY A 167 -8.54 -2.40 11.79
N MET A 168 -8.03 -3.25 10.89
CA MET A 168 -7.18 -2.84 9.76
C MET A 168 -7.90 -2.88 8.42
N ALA A 169 -7.64 -1.91 7.54
CA ALA A 169 -8.09 -2.02 6.15
C ALA A 169 -7.26 -3.04 5.37
N ILE A 170 -5.93 -2.96 5.39
CA ILE A 170 -5.04 -3.95 4.76
C ILE A 170 -4.07 -4.49 5.81
N SER A 171 -4.10 -5.81 6.02
CA SER A 171 -3.18 -6.51 6.92
C SER A 171 -2.26 -7.40 6.09
N ILE A 172 -0.96 -7.13 6.17
CA ILE A 172 0.10 -7.78 5.41
C ILE A 172 0.98 -8.54 6.40
N ASN A 173 0.91 -9.88 6.38
CA ASN A 173 1.57 -10.71 7.38
C ASN A 173 2.29 -11.86 6.68
N GLY A 174 3.62 -11.88 6.74
CA GLY A 174 4.43 -12.93 6.09
C GLY A 174 4.36 -12.94 4.55
N ALA A 175 3.87 -11.86 3.92
CA ALA A 175 3.74 -11.78 2.47
C ALA A 175 5.10 -11.57 1.78
N THR A 176 5.24 -12.07 0.55
CA THR A 176 6.44 -11.87 -0.27
C THR A 176 6.08 -11.30 -1.64
N ASN A 177 6.92 -10.43 -2.21
CA ASN A 177 6.73 -9.84 -3.53
C ASN A 177 5.34 -9.17 -3.67
N LEU A 178 5.07 -8.16 -2.85
CA LEU A 178 3.78 -7.45 -2.83
C LEU A 178 3.96 -6.04 -3.39
N THR A 179 3.06 -5.64 -4.29
CA THR A 179 2.94 -4.26 -4.77
C THR A 179 1.55 -3.70 -4.46
N ILE A 180 1.48 -2.55 -3.81
CA ILE A 180 0.23 -1.81 -3.58
C ILE A 180 0.36 -0.41 -4.18
N GLU A 181 -0.47 -0.11 -5.17
CA GLU A 181 -0.47 1.16 -5.90
C GLU A 181 -1.69 2.00 -5.53
N SER A 182 -1.43 3.20 -5.01
CA SER A 182 -2.42 4.22 -4.66
C SER A 182 -3.59 3.72 -3.81
N PRO A 183 -3.36 3.01 -2.68
CA PRO A 183 -4.44 2.62 -1.79
C PRO A 183 -4.93 3.83 -0.99
N THR A 184 -6.24 3.94 -0.81
CA THR A 184 -6.89 4.86 0.13
C THR A 184 -7.57 4.05 1.22
N THR A 185 -7.17 4.30 2.47
CA THR A 185 -7.73 3.63 3.66
C THR A 185 -8.31 4.68 4.61
N ILE A 186 -9.61 4.64 4.86
CA ILE A 186 -10.28 5.66 5.67
C ILE A 186 -11.03 5.06 6.84
N ASN A 187 -11.16 5.84 7.92
CA ASN A 187 -12.03 5.55 9.05
C ASN A 187 -11.85 4.12 9.63
N CYS A 188 -10.62 3.62 9.66
CA CYS A 188 -10.33 2.32 10.27
C CYS A 188 -10.40 2.39 11.80
N TRP A 189 -10.84 1.30 12.45
CA TRP A 189 -10.90 1.21 13.91
C TRP A 189 -9.52 1.08 14.55
N GLY A 190 -8.56 0.51 13.82
CA GLY A 190 -7.14 0.51 14.11
C GLY A 190 -6.42 1.28 13.00
N ASP A 191 -5.67 0.54 12.18
CA ASP A 191 -4.68 1.09 11.26
C ASP A 191 -5.18 1.07 9.81
N GLY A 192 -4.67 1.99 8.98
CA GLY A 192 -4.91 1.92 7.53
C GLY A 192 -4.24 0.67 6.93
N ILE A 193 -2.92 0.56 7.09
CA ILE A 193 -2.14 -0.61 6.70
C ILE A 193 -1.36 -1.13 7.92
N TYR A 194 -1.39 -2.44 8.15
CA TYR A 194 -0.55 -3.11 9.15
C TYR A 194 0.36 -4.10 8.43
N LEU A 195 1.67 -4.00 8.65
CA LEU A 195 2.70 -4.81 7.99
C LEU A 195 3.57 -5.53 9.03
N ASP A 196 3.52 -6.85 9.07
CA ASP A 196 4.21 -7.62 10.09
C ASP A 196 4.63 -9.03 9.62
N ASN A 197 5.15 -9.84 10.55
CA ASN A 197 5.36 -11.26 10.36
C ASN A 197 4.05 -12.03 10.24
N SER A 198 4.19 -13.27 9.76
CA SER A 198 3.13 -14.26 9.66
C SER A 198 2.41 -14.41 10.99
N CYS A 199 1.08 -14.44 10.92
CA CYS A 199 0.19 -14.78 12.02
C CYS A 199 -0.21 -16.27 12.00
N SER A 200 0.22 -17.05 11.00
CA SER A 200 -0.10 -18.48 10.86
C SER A 200 0.94 -19.42 11.49
N GLY A 201 1.95 -18.87 12.17
CA GLY A 201 2.95 -19.63 12.93
C GLY A 201 4.21 -20.03 12.16
N SER A 202 4.36 -19.60 10.90
CA SER A 202 5.57 -19.87 10.09
C SER A 202 6.80 -19.07 10.56
N ASN A 203 6.61 -18.06 11.43
CA ASN A 203 7.58 -17.02 11.78
C ASN A 203 8.18 -16.30 10.55
N ALA A 204 7.56 -16.42 9.36
CA ALA A 204 8.01 -15.73 8.17
C ALA A 204 7.72 -14.23 8.30
N TYR A 205 8.73 -13.39 8.15
CA TYR A 205 8.56 -11.95 8.04
C TYR A 205 8.21 -11.55 6.61
N SER A 206 7.53 -10.42 6.43
CA SER A 206 7.19 -9.90 5.11
C SER A 206 8.45 -9.50 4.33
N LYS A 207 8.50 -9.73 3.00
CA LYS A 207 9.68 -9.47 2.16
C LYS A 207 9.36 -8.86 0.81
N ASN A 208 10.21 -7.95 0.34
CA ASN A 208 10.09 -7.32 -0.97
C ASN A 208 8.70 -6.70 -1.19
N ILE A 209 8.40 -5.68 -0.40
CA ILE A 209 7.12 -4.98 -0.38
C ILE A 209 7.31 -3.59 -0.97
N THR A 210 6.46 -3.21 -1.92
CA THR A 210 6.40 -1.85 -2.48
C THR A 210 5.00 -1.29 -2.26
N ILE A 211 4.92 -0.10 -1.66
CA ILE A 211 3.67 0.62 -1.45
C ILE A 211 3.86 2.04 -1.95
N ASN A 212 3.05 2.45 -2.91
CA ASN A 212 3.12 3.76 -3.54
C ASN A 212 1.85 4.55 -3.26
N ASN A 213 2.00 5.82 -2.88
CA ASN A 213 0.91 6.78 -2.72
C ASN A 213 -0.20 6.28 -1.77
N HIS A 214 0.15 5.63 -0.66
CA HIS A 214 -0.83 5.27 0.37
C HIS A 214 -1.41 6.53 1.00
N HIS A 215 -2.72 6.67 0.97
CA HIS A 215 -3.45 7.76 1.62
C HIS A 215 -4.31 7.20 2.76
N ALA A 216 -3.91 7.43 4.00
CA ALA A 216 -4.73 7.11 5.17
C ALA A 216 -5.41 8.36 5.72
N ILE A 217 -6.71 8.27 5.99
CA ILE A 217 -7.52 9.41 6.46
C ILE A 217 -8.38 8.99 7.63
N GLY A 218 -8.20 9.63 8.79
CA GLY A 218 -9.12 9.44 9.90
C GLY A 218 -9.11 8.03 10.49
N CYS A 219 -8.05 7.25 10.32
CA CYS A 219 -7.88 5.99 11.06
C CYS A 219 -7.72 6.29 12.56
N ARG A 220 -8.20 5.40 13.42
CA ARG A 220 -8.29 5.67 14.86
C ARG A 220 -6.95 5.50 15.59
N ARG A 221 -6.12 4.53 15.17
CA ARG A 221 -4.81 4.24 15.77
C ARG A 221 -3.70 4.80 14.87
N GLN A 222 -3.29 4.11 13.81
CA GLN A 222 -2.27 4.64 12.89
C GLN A 222 -2.76 4.87 11.46
N GLY A 223 -2.01 5.68 10.71
CA GLY A 223 -2.08 5.63 9.25
C GLY A 223 -1.51 4.31 8.73
N MET A 224 -0.30 3.95 9.18
CA MET A 224 0.35 2.67 8.91
C MET A 224 1.17 2.20 10.12
N SER A 225 1.22 0.88 10.32
CA SER A 225 2.10 0.21 11.28
C SER A 225 3.07 -0.75 10.59
N ILE A 226 4.32 -0.80 11.06
CA ILE A 226 5.35 -1.75 10.61
C ILE A 226 5.92 -2.47 11.84
N GLY A 227 5.59 -3.75 11.99
CA GLY A 227 6.17 -4.64 13.01
C GLY A 227 7.39 -5.41 12.51
N SER A 228 7.34 -5.95 11.29
CA SER A 228 8.42 -6.80 10.75
C SER A 228 8.42 -6.90 9.22
N VAL A 229 9.51 -6.47 8.58
CA VAL A 229 9.74 -6.55 7.13
C VAL A 229 11.23 -6.52 6.76
N SER A 230 11.56 -7.21 5.67
CA SER A 230 12.84 -7.07 4.97
C SER A 230 12.63 -6.62 3.53
N GLY A 231 13.08 -5.41 3.22
CA GLY A 231 12.90 -4.82 1.89
C GLY A 231 11.52 -4.22 1.74
N LEU A 232 11.34 -3.01 2.29
CA LEU A 232 10.16 -2.18 2.08
C LEU A 232 10.56 -0.93 1.30
N VAL A 233 9.81 -0.59 0.26
CA VAL A 233 9.84 0.73 -0.36
C VAL A 233 8.46 1.36 -0.22
N LEU A 234 8.38 2.47 0.49
CA LEU A 234 7.16 3.22 0.72
C LEU A 234 7.32 4.62 0.13
N ASN A 235 6.64 4.89 -0.99
CA ASN A 235 6.80 6.14 -1.74
C ASN A 235 5.59 7.06 -1.59
N SER A 236 5.87 8.30 -1.23
CA SER A 236 4.92 9.41 -1.13
C SER A 236 3.61 9.10 -0.39
N PRO A 237 3.64 8.42 0.78
CA PRO A 237 2.41 8.23 1.55
C PRO A 237 1.93 9.55 2.15
N ILE A 238 0.63 9.66 2.36
CA ILE A 238 -0.03 10.74 3.08
C ILE A 238 -0.85 10.13 4.20
N TRP A 239 -0.54 10.48 5.44
CA TRP A 239 -1.32 10.08 6.61
C TRP A 239 -1.89 11.33 7.27
N GLU A 240 -3.21 11.47 7.26
CA GLU A 240 -3.86 12.68 7.76
C GLU A 240 -5.04 12.44 8.68
N ASN A 241 -5.17 13.34 9.66
CA ASN A 241 -6.23 13.33 10.68
C ASN A 241 -6.29 12.02 11.46
N ILE A 242 -5.14 11.39 11.70
CA ILE A 242 -5.05 10.13 12.43
C ILE A 242 -5.23 10.38 13.93
N GLY A 243 -6.03 9.54 14.59
CA GLY A 243 -6.17 9.56 16.04
C GLY A 243 -7.52 9.10 16.57
N GLY A 244 -7.58 8.98 17.89
CA GLY A 244 -8.72 8.43 18.64
C GLY A 244 -8.31 7.33 19.61
N THR A 245 -7.16 6.68 19.37
CA THR A 245 -6.44 5.86 20.36
C THR A 245 -4.94 6.04 20.20
N ALA A 246 -4.19 5.83 21.28
CA ALA A 246 -2.74 5.97 21.28
C ALA A 246 -2.09 4.88 20.39
N PRO A 247 -0.93 5.19 19.77
CA PRO A 247 -0.26 6.49 19.81
C PRO A 247 -0.87 7.54 18.88
N GLY A 248 -1.65 7.18 17.85
CA GLY A 248 -2.31 8.16 16.98
C GLY A 248 -1.41 8.68 15.86
N ALA A 249 -0.45 7.89 15.39
CA ALA A 249 0.66 8.30 14.54
C ALA A 249 0.35 8.19 13.03
N GLY A 250 1.03 8.99 12.22
CA GLY A 250 0.99 8.79 10.76
C GLY A 250 1.57 7.43 10.38
N LEU A 251 2.81 7.19 10.81
CA LEU A 251 3.49 5.89 10.73
C LEU A 251 4.04 5.51 12.11
N ASP A 252 3.86 4.25 12.48
CA ASP A 252 4.47 3.65 13.67
C ASP A 252 5.30 2.43 13.28
N ILE A 253 6.60 2.47 13.55
CA ILE A 253 7.50 1.32 13.40
C ILE A 253 7.75 0.77 14.80
N GLU A 254 6.96 -0.24 15.17
CA GLU A 254 6.90 -0.82 16.51
C GLU A 254 6.94 -2.35 16.38
N PRO A 255 8.12 -2.98 16.47
CA PRO A 255 8.23 -4.43 16.48
C PRO A 255 7.59 -5.01 17.75
N ASP A 256 6.72 -6.01 17.60
CA ASP A 256 6.00 -6.63 18.71
C ASP A 256 6.90 -7.52 19.59
N ASN A 257 8.03 -7.98 19.07
CA ASN A 257 8.93 -8.88 19.79
C ASN A 257 10.35 -8.93 19.17
N SER A 258 11.25 -9.69 19.80
CA SER A 258 12.64 -9.79 19.38
C SER A 258 12.90 -10.82 18.26
N ALA A 259 11.88 -11.47 17.70
CA ALA A 259 12.00 -12.26 16.47
C ALA A 259 11.78 -11.42 15.19
N THR A 260 11.26 -10.20 15.32
CA THR A 260 10.99 -9.27 14.21
C THR A 260 12.25 -8.85 13.45
N VAL A 261 12.06 -8.51 12.18
CA VAL A 261 13.09 -8.04 11.24
C VAL A 261 12.75 -6.63 10.75
N LEU A 262 13.71 -5.70 10.77
CA LEU A 262 13.53 -4.32 10.28
C LEU A 262 14.68 -3.94 9.35
N GLU A 263 14.73 -4.57 8.18
CA GLU A 263 15.86 -4.50 7.27
C GLU A 263 15.47 -3.86 5.93
N ASN A 264 16.37 -3.06 5.36
CA ASN A 264 16.21 -2.48 4.03
C ASN A 264 14.88 -1.72 3.85
N ILE A 265 14.51 -0.89 4.82
CA ILE A 265 13.28 -0.08 4.80
C ILE A 265 13.60 1.31 4.25
N LYS A 266 12.93 1.68 3.15
CA LYS A 266 13.05 2.98 2.49
C LYS A 266 11.69 3.67 2.47
N ILE A 267 11.62 4.86 3.07
CA ILE A 267 10.41 5.68 3.12
C ILE A 267 10.74 7.02 2.46
N VAL A 268 10.09 7.30 1.34
CA VAL A 268 10.46 8.40 0.44
C VAL A 268 9.32 9.39 0.36
N ASN A 269 9.61 10.65 0.69
CA ASN A 269 8.68 11.79 0.67
C ASN A 269 7.35 11.55 1.45
N PRO A 270 7.36 10.96 2.66
CA PRO A 270 6.12 10.80 3.42
C PRO A 270 5.59 12.15 3.88
N THR A 271 4.27 12.28 3.96
CA THR A 271 3.58 13.42 4.55
C THR A 271 2.70 12.96 5.71
N SER A 272 2.93 13.51 6.90
CA SER A 272 2.03 13.37 8.05
C SER A 272 1.33 14.70 8.33
N LYS A 273 0.03 14.67 8.60
CA LYS A 273 -0.76 15.89 8.79
C LYS A 273 -1.82 15.72 9.87
N ASN A 274 -1.82 16.60 10.86
CA ASN A 274 -2.81 16.61 11.95
C ASN A 274 -2.95 15.26 12.66
N CYS A 275 -1.86 14.50 12.81
CA CYS A 275 -1.87 13.26 13.59
C CYS A 275 -1.96 13.61 15.08
N SER A 276 -2.79 12.89 15.83
CA SER A 276 -2.94 13.13 17.28
C SER A 276 -1.72 12.67 18.07
N GLY A 277 -0.92 11.77 17.49
CA GLY A 277 0.37 11.31 17.97
C GLY A 277 1.56 11.97 17.25
N PRO A 278 2.66 11.24 17.11
CA PRO A 278 3.77 11.59 16.22
C PRO A 278 3.39 11.57 14.74
N GLY A 279 4.08 12.35 13.91
CA GLY A 279 3.99 12.19 12.46
C GLY A 279 4.53 10.83 12.01
N ILE A 280 5.78 10.54 12.40
CA ILE A 280 6.41 9.23 12.29
C ILE A 280 7.06 8.87 13.63
N GLN A 281 6.82 7.66 14.11
CA GLN A 281 7.46 7.08 15.30
C GLN A 281 8.23 5.82 14.95
N ILE A 282 9.38 5.65 15.61
CA ILE A 282 10.13 4.40 15.66
C ILE A 282 10.33 4.04 17.13
N TRP A 283 9.71 2.95 17.57
CA TRP A 283 9.65 2.54 18.96
C TRP A 283 10.20 1.11 19.13
N LEU A 284 11.44 0.97 19.59
CA LEU A 284 12.16 -0.32 19.55
C LEU A 284 12.25 -1.05 20.90
N SER A 285 11.28 -0.86 21.79
CA SER A 285 11.31 -1.44 23.15
C SER A 285 11.43 -2.97 23.18
N ALA A 286 10.75 -3.67 22.26
CA ALA A 286 10.76 -5.13 22.19
C ALA A 286 11.75 -5.70 21.15
N PHE A 287 12.54 -4.84 20.50
CA PHE A 287 13.34 -5.28 19.34
C PHE A 287 14.58 -6.09 19.71
N ALA A 288 15.31 -5.69 20.76
CA ALA A 288 16.55 -6.35 21.17
C ALA A 288 16.29 -7.75 21.72
N GLY A 289 17.13 -8.73 21.37
CA GLY A 289 17.00 -10.10 21.85
C GLY A 289 18.21 -10.98 21.53
N PRO A 290 18.12 -12.29 21.82
CA PRO A 290 19.27 -13.19 21.78
C PRO A 290 19.91 -13.35 20.40
N THR A 291 19.13 -13.15 19.34
CA THR A 291 19.64 -13.12 17.96
C THR A 291 20.20 -11.74 17.66
N LYS A 292 21.47 -11.67 17.24
CA LYS A 292 22.07 -10.41 16.79
C LYS A 292 21.26 -9.83 15.64
N LYS A 293 20.98 -8.53 15.70
CA LYS A 293 20.16 -7.84 14.70
C LYS A 293 20.90 -6.73 13.98
N ASN A 294 20.48 -6.48 12.74
CA ASN A 294 20.78 -5.27 12.00
C ASN A 294 19.45 -4.56 11.69
N VAL A 295 19.38 -3.25 11.92
CA VAL A 295 18.24 -2.42 11.53
C VAL A 295 18.68 -1.39 10.49
N ASN A 296 17.98 -1.31 9.37
CA ASN A 296 18.27 -0.33 8.33
C ASN A 296 16.97 0.35 7.89
N ILE A 297 16.78 1.58 8.36
CA ILE A 297 15.62 2.42 8.05
C ILE A 297 16.12 3.75 7.48
N SER A 298 15.76 4.07 6.25
CA SER A 298 16.05 5.36 5.63
C SER A 298 14.77 6.10 5.29
N ILE A 299 14.58 7.27 5.87
CA ILE A 299 13.49 8.20 5.60
C ILE A 299 14.07 9.42 4.89
N THR A 300 13.49 9.82 3.76
CA THR A 300 13.94 11.00 3.00
C THR A 300 12.77 11.92 2.71
N GLY A 301 12.93 13.23 2.90
CA GLY A 301 11.92 14.22 2.51
C GLY A 301 10.62 14.16 3.32
N HIS A 302 10.68 13.71 4.58
CA HIS A 302 9.50 13.69 5.45
C HIS A 302 8.98 15.10 5.69
N THR A 303 7.73 15.34 5.33
CA THR A 303 6.99 16.57 5.64
C THR A 303 6.00 16.30 6.76
N ASP A 304 6.09 17.06 7.86
CA ASP A 304 5.07 17.05 8.90
C ASP A 304 4.33 18.38 8.98
N VAL A 305 3.00 18.29 9.07
CA VAL A 305 2.10 19.42 9.25
C VAL A 305 1.24 19.20 10.49
N SER A 306 1.67 19.74 11.62
CA SER A 306 0.85 19.87 12.84
C SER A 306 0.48 18.55 13.51
N SER A 307 1.35 17.53 13.48
CA SER A 307 1.20 16.40 14.41
C SER A 307 1.30 16.88 15.86
N LYS A 308 0.56 16.29 16.80
CA LYS A 308 0.41 16.92 18.14
C LYS A 308 1.54 16.58 19.12
N VAL A 309 2.15 15.40 19.00
CA VAL A 309 3.22 14.98 19.93
C VAL A 309 4.58 15.46 19.42
N CYS A 310 4.96 15.00 18.23
CA CYS A 310 6.17 15.44 17.53
C CYS A 310 6.04 15.15 16.04
N ALA A 311 6.94 15.67 15.21
CA ALA A 311 6.95 15.31 13.80
C ALA A 311 7.60 13.94 13.63
N TYR A 312 8.74 13.72 14.30
CA TYR A 312 9.52 12.50 14.18
C TYR A 312 10.05 12.04 15.55
N SER A 313 9.99 10.74 15.83
CA SER A 313 10.60 10.17 17.02
C SER A 313 11.34 8.86 16.79
N VAL A 314 12.43 8.66 17.54
CA VAL A 314 13.19 7.40 17.61
C VAL A 314 13.48 7.10 19.08
N GLN A 315 12.93 6.01 19.59
CA GLN A 315 12.84 5.79 21.04
C GLN A 315 12.97 4.34 21.47
N ALA A 316 13.21 4.18 22.78
CA ALA A 316 12.97 2.99 23.59
C ALA A 316 13.88 1.76 23.35
N LEU A 317 14.97 1.87 22.59
CA LEU A 317 15.90 0.75 22.46
C LEU A 317 16.72 0.53 23.74
N ARG A 318 16.45 -0.58 24.42
CA ARG A 318 17.28 -1.14 25.50
C ARG A 318 17.93 -2.44 25.04
N LEU A 319 19.25 -2.49 25.04
CA LEU A 319 20.01 -3.64 24.55
C LEU A 319 19.99 -4.80 25.55
N ASN A 320 20.03 -4.54 26.86
CA ASN A 320 20.01 -5.57 27.90
C ASN A 320 21.04 -6.70 27.68
N GLY A 321 22.24 -6.35 27.19
CA GLY A 321 23.32 -7.29 26.87
C GLY A 321 23.24 -7.91 25.47
N TYR A 322 22.20 -7.63 24.70
CA TYR A 322 22.06 -8.05 23.31
C TYR A 322 22.71 -7.07 22.33
N VAL A 323 22.84 -7.50 21.06
CA VAL A 323 23.50 -6.72 20.01
C VAL A 323 22.49 -6.35 18.93
N VAL A 324 22.29 -5.04 18.77
CA VAL A 324 21.53 -4.45 17.67
C VAL A 324 22.43 -3.43 16.99
N THR A 325 22.67 -3.61 15.69
CA THR A 325 23.55 -2.78 14.86
C THR A 325 22.77 -2.13 13.72
N GLY A 326 23.42 -1.28 12.93
CA GLY A 326 22.82 -0.67 11.74
C GLY A 326 22.56 0.83 11.91
N SER A 327 21.58 1.34 11.17
CA SER A 327 21.32 2.77 11.08
C SER A 327 19.85 3.12 10.85
N ILE A 328 19.41 4.18 11.51
CA ILE A 328 18.12 4.84 11.31
C ILE A 328 18.39 6.28 10.89
N THR A 329 17.95 6.66 9.69
CA THR A 329 18.27 7.98 9.13
C THR A 329 17.02 8.73 8.70
N SER A 330 16.95 10.02 8.98
CA SER A 330 15.99 10.97 8.40
C SER A 330 16.73 12.08 7.66
N ALA A 331 16.55 12.20 6.36
CA ALA A 331 17.28 13.15 5.51
C ALA A 331 16.36 14.19 4.87
N SER A 332 16.77 15.45 4.97
CA SER A 332 16.05 16.61 4.46
C SER A 332 14.58 16.71 4.87
N PRO A 333 14.22 16.50 6.15
CA PRO A 333 12.83 16.66 6.58
C PRO A 333 12.42 18.14 6.65
N VAL A 334 11.12 18.38 6.47
CA VAL A 334 10.48 19.69 6.70
C VAL A 334 9.40 19.51 7.76
N TRP A 335 9.65 20.03 8.95
CA TRP A 335 8.74 19.88 10.08
C TRP A 335 8.16 21.23 10.48
N ASN A 336 6.86 21.41 10.27
CA ASN A 336 6.14 22.55 10.83
C ASN A 336 5.93 22.27 12.31
N ARG A 337 6.43 23.16 13.17
CA ARG A 337 6.61 22.93 14.60
C ARG A 337 5.34 22.33 15.22
N PRO A 338 5.34 21.02 15.56
CA PRO A 338 4.24 20.39 16.29
C PRO A 338 4.13 21.02 17.68
N LEU A 339 2.99 20.85 18.35
CA LEU A 339 2.64 21.58 19.58
C LEU A 339 3.72 21.49 20.69
N ASN A 340 4.46 20.37 20.80
CA ASN A 340 5.47 20.15 21.84
C ASN A 340 6.93 20.27 21.32
N GLN A 341 7.38 19.39 20.41
CA GLN A 341 8.76 19.37 19.87
C GLN A 341 8.85 18.71 18.49
N ALA A 342 9.71 19.20 17.59
CA ALA A 342 9.81 18.67 16.22
C ALA A 342 10.40 17.24 16.16
N TYR A 343 11.50 17.00 16.89
CA TYR A 343 12.19 15.70 16.92
C TYR A 343 12.35 15.22 18.36
N LEU A 344 12.03 13.96 18.61
CA LEU A 344 12.19 13.29 19.91
C LEU A 344 13.13 12.09 19.79
N TYR A 345 14.23 12.13 20.53
CA TYR A 345 15.17 11.04 20.69
C TYR A 345 15.32 10.73 22.17
N ALA A 346 14.86 9.56 22.61
CA ALA A 346 14.78 9.21 24.03
C ALA A 346 14.97 7.71 24.27
N ASP A 347 15.36 7.35 25.49
CA ASP A 347 15.45 5.96 25.93
C ASP A 347 16.24 5.04 24.99
N TRP A 348 17.44 5.49 24.59
CA TRP A 348 18.28 4.81 23.62
C TRP A 348 19.65 4.44 24.19
N ASP A 349 20.02 3.17 24.07
CA ASP A 349 21.35 2.71 24.45
C ASP A 349 22.39 3.10 23.38
N GLN A 350 23.45 3.81 23.80
CA GLN A 350 24.45 4.38 22.90
C GLN A 350 25.23 3.35 22.07
N ALA A 351 25.31 2.10 22.54
CA ALA A 351 25.94 1.00 21.80
C ALA A 351 25.03 0.40 20.71
N GLY A 352 23.79 0.89 20.59
CA GLY A 352 22.84 0.46 19.58
C GLY A 352 23.12 1.03 18.18
N PRO A 353 22.16 0.89 17.26
CA PRO A 353 22.22 1.45 15.91
C PRO A 353 22.41 2.96 15.93
N THR A 354 23.09 3.48 14.90
CA THR A 354 23.27 4.92 14.75
C THR A 354 21.96 5.57 14.33
N VAL A 355 21.57 6.66 15.00
CA VAL A 355 20.41 7.47 14.63
C VAL A 355 20.88 8.84 14.14
N SER A 356 20.45 9.26 12.95
CA SER A 356 20.87 10.55 12.39
C SER A 356 19.73 11.29 11.69
N VAL A 357 19.61 12.58 11.99
CA VAL A 357 18.76 13.52 11.23
C VAL A 357 19.68 14.48 10.49
N THR A 358 19.54 14.59 9.17
CA THR A 358 20.41 15.43 8.33
C THR A 358 19.61 16.48 7.57
N ASN A 359 20.14 17.70 7.50
CA ASN A 359 19.51 18.86 6.85
C ASN A 359 18.04 19.13 7.26
N PRO A 360 17.67 19.10 8.55
CA PRO A 360 16.30 19.37 8.95
C PRO A 360 15.94 20.84 8.75
N LYS A 361 14.75 21.09 8.19
CA LYS A 361 14.12 22.39 8.18
C LYS A 361 12.95 22.39 9.16
N ILE A 362 13.10 23.13 10.26
CA ILE A 362 12.03 23.35 11.23
C ILE A 362 11.38 24.69 10.91
N VAL A 363 10.07 24.68 10.65
CA VAL A 363 9.28 25.89 10.38
C VAL A 363 8.51 26.23 11.66
N ASN A 364 8.75 27.42 12.21
CA ASN A 364 8.10 27.89 13.45
C ASN A 364 6.68 28.38 13.22
#